data_AF-A0AAI9KX87-F1
#
_entry.id   AF-A0AAI9KX87-F1
#
_cell.length_a   1.000
_cell.length_b   1.000
_cell.length_c   1.000
_cell.angle_alpha   90.00
_cell.angle_beta   90.00
_cell.angle_gamma   90.00
#
_symmetry.space_group_name_H-M   'P 1'
#
loop_
_entity.id
_entity.type
_entity.pdbx_description
1 polymer ?
#
loop_
_entity_poly.entity_id
_entity_poly.type
_entity_poly.pdbx_seq_one_letter_code
_entity_poly.pdbx_strand_id
1 'polypeptide(L)'
;MEKSPESTSSSEPLCLDYTDYLAALCNKRWRFVDAMYGVMPIFGMVTKMAPARQSAPKERLKGLALQVLSTQVSDETNIIRLITLARQQGLAAFDIQLPYSLTNEQLNAISNECDDALNLTLRDERLSVRFKMPAVQH
;
A
#
# COMPACT_ATOMS: atom_id res chain seq x y z
N MET A 1 -0.22 38.23 -25.04
CA MET A 1 -0.02 36.77 -24.95
C MET A 1 -0.21 36.37 -23.50
N GLU A 2 -1.07 35.38 -23.29
CA GLU A 2 -1.48 34.86 -22.00
C GLU A 2 -0.34 34.36 -21.11
N LYS A 3 -0.55 34.48 -19.80
CA LYS A 3 -0.06 33.48 -18.85
C LYS A 3 -1.13 33.24 -17.79
N SER A 4 -2.09 32.39 -18.12
CA SER A 4 -3.01 31.79 -17.17
C SER A 4 -2.22 30.92 -16.17
N PRO A 5 -2.40 31.08 -14.85
CA PRO A 5 -1.81 30.18 -13.87
C PRO A 5 -2.68 28.94 -13.75
N GLU A 6 -2.28 27.86 -14.43
CA GLU A 6 -2.94 26.57 -14.31
C GLU A 6 -2.73 26.04 -12.88
N SER A 7 -3.81 26.12 -12.11
CA SER A 7 -3.91 25.64 -10.74
C SER A 7 -4.10 24.13 -10.78
N THR A 8 -3.04 23.36 -11.01
CA THR A 8 -3.12 21.90 -10.89
C THR A 8 -2.81 21.52 -9.44
N SER A 9 -3.85 21.53 -8.60
CA SER A 9 -3.88 20.70 -7.40
C SER A 9 -4.00 19.23 -7.81
N SER A 10 -3.00 18.71 -8.53
CA SER A 10 -2.88 17.29 -8.81
C SER A 10 -2.47 16.61 -7.51
N SER A 11 -3.45 16.14 -6.75
CA SER A 11 -3.21 15.11 -5.75
C SER A 11 -2.58 13.93 -6.48
N GLU A 12 -1.26 13.82 -6.44
CA GLU A 12 -0.55 12.72 -7.09
C GLU A 12 -1.14 11.40 -6.60
N PRO A 13 -1.52 10.48 -7.51
CA PRO A 13 -2.03 9.19 -7.11
C PRO A 13 -0.97 8.47 -6.28
N LEU A 14 -1.40 7.83 -5.20
CA LEU A 14 -0.51 7.11 -4.31
C LEU A 14 0.20 5.98 -5.09
N CYS A 15 1.51 6.09 -5.30
CA CYS A 15 2.32 5.03 -5.90
C CYS A 15 3.03 4.19 -4.83
N LEU A 16 2.87 2.87 -4.92
CA LEU A 16 3.47 1.85 -4.06
C LEU A 16 4.51 1.07 -4.85
N ASP A 17 5.74 1.02 -4.36
CA ASP A 17 6.79 0.18 -4.96
C ASP A 17 6.73 -1.23 -4.35
N TYR A 18 6.25 -2.20 -5.13
CA TYR A 18 6.08 -3.58 -4.66
C TYR A 18 7.41 -4.21 -4.25
N THR A 19 8.49 -3.90 -4.97
CA THR A 19 9.83 -4.42 -4.72
C THR A 19 10.39 -3.87 -3.42
N ASP A 20 10.27 -2.56 -3.19
CA ASP A 20 10.68 -1.93 -1.93
C ASP A 20 9.96 -2.57 -0.73
N TYR A 21 8.69 -2.91 -0.90
CA TYR A 21 7.89 -3.48 0.17
C TYR A 21 8.33 -4.92 0.48
N LEU A 22 8.53 -5.77 -0.53
CA LEU A 22 9.06 -7.12 -0.33
C LEU A 22 10.51 -7.10 0.22
N ALA A 23 11.36 -6.21 -0.28
CA ALA A 23 12.72 -6.02 0.23
C ALA A 23 12.72 -5.57 1.70
N ALA A 24 11.81 -4.68 2.07
CA ALA A 24 11.63 -4.25 3.45
C ALA A 24 11.16 -5.38 4.38
N LEU A 25 10.41 -6.37 3.89
CA LEU A 25 10.08 -7.57 4.68
C LEU A 25 11.32 -8.41 4.99
N CYS A 26 12.22 -8.57 4.01
CA CYS A 26 13.49 -9.27 4.20
C CYS A 26 14.41 -8.53 5.18
N ASN A 27 14.45 -7.20 5.10
CA ASN A 27 15.32 -6.36 5.94
C ASN A 27 14.74 -6.10 7.35
N LYS A 28 13.41 -6.13 7.56
CA LYS A 28 12.78 -5.91 8.88
C LYS A 28 13.07 -7.01 9.89
N ARG A 29 13.43 -8.22 9.44
CA ARG A 29 13.74 -9.35 10.34
C ARG A 29 14.96 -9.07 11.23
N TRP A 30 15.83 -8.12 10.85
CA TRP A 30 16.96 -7.67 11.67
C TRP A 30 16.61 -6.62 12.74
N ARG A 31 15.43 -5.98 12.71
CA ARG A 31 15.01 -5.06 13.79
C ARG A 31 14.61 -5.78 15.09
N PHE A 32 14.37 -7.09 15.04
CA PHE A 32 14.17 -7.89 16.24
C PHE A 32 15.49 -8.23 16.95
N VAL A 33 16.61 -8.39 16.23
CA VAL A 33 17.91 -8.60 16.89
C VAL A 33 18.47 -7.30 17.49
N ASP A 34 18.14 -6.13 16.92
CA ASP A 34 18.43 -4.83 17.56
C ASP A 34 17.60 -4.60 18.84
N ALA A 35 16.37 -5.13 18.91
CA ALA A 35 15.53 -5.05 20.11
C ALA A 35 15.82 -6.16 21.14
N MET A 36 16.44 -7.27 20.73
CA MET A 36 16.85 -8.38 21.62
C MET A 36 18.26 -8.19 22.22
N TYR A 37 18.96 -7.09 21.93
CA TYR A 37 20.01 -6.54 22.81
C TYR A 37 19.45 -5.53 23.84
N GLY A 38 18.14 -5.26 23.81
CA GLY A 38 17.43 -4.36 24.72
C GLY A 38 16.86 -5.02 25.97
N VAL A 39 17.40 -6.16 26.43
CA VAL A 39 17.10 -6.70 27.76
C VAL A 39 17.93 -5.96 28.82
N MET A 40 17.59 -4.68 29.04
CA MET A 40 17.75 -4.06 30.35
C MET A 40 16.34 -3.84 30.92
N PRO A 41 15.85 -4.69 31.84
CA PRO A 41 14.72 -4.30 32.66
C PRO A 41 15.24 -3.26 33.66
N ILE A 42 14.45 -2.23 34.02
CA ILE A 42 14.27 -1.64 35.37
C ILE A 42 13.26 -0.48 35.24
N PHE A 43 12.05 -0.72 35.77
CA PHE A 43 11.10 0.22 36.39
C PHE A 43 10.88 1.64 35.81
N GLY A 44 9.63 1.89 35.39
CA GLY A 44 8.95 3.16 35.67
C GLY A 44 9.40 4.38 34.88
N MET A 45 9.21 4.39 33.56
CA MET A 45 9.12 5.65 32.81
C MET A 45 7.90 5.60 31.89
N VAL A 46 6.93 6.49 32.17
CA VAL A 46 5.89 6.88 31.22
C VAL A 46 6.59 7.58 30.07
N THR A 47 6.94 6.83 29.03
CA THR A 47 7.28 7.42 27.75
C THR A 47 5.97 7.92 27.16
N LYS A 48 5.74 9.22 27.34
CA LYS A 48 4.72 9.99 26.64
C LYS A 48 5.01 9.81 25.13
N MET A 49 4.39 8.81 24.52
CA MET A 49 4.44 8.59 23.07
C MET A 49 3.92 9.87 22.43
N ALA A 50 4.80 10.56 21.73
CA ALA A 50 4.45 11.76 20.99
C ALA A 50 3.25 11.43 20.10
N PRO A 51 2.22 12.29 20.04
CA PRO A 51 1.07 12.03 19.19
C PRO A 51 1.60 11.88 17.76
N ALA A 52 1.32 10.73 17.16
CA ALA A 52 1.64 10.45 15.77
C ALA A 52 1.08 11.59 14.92
N ARG A 53 1.96 12.51 14.54
CA ARG A 53 1.73 13.57 13.57
C ARG A 53 1.09 12.87 12.39
N GLN A 54 -0.13 13.26 12.06
CA GLN A 54 -1.04 12.61 11.11
C GLN A 54 -0.25 12.06 9.91
N SER A 55 0.18 10.80 10.01
CA SER A 55 1.02 10.18 9.00
C SER A 55 0.21 10.15 7.72
N ALA A 56 0.83 10.63 6.63
CA ALA A 56 0.15 10.74 5.35
C ALA A 56 -0.50 9.38 5.01
N PRO A 57 -1.68 9.34 4.36
CA PRO A 57 -2.36 8.08 4.01
C PRO A 57 -1.41 7.02 3.39
N LYS A 58 -0.41 7.49 2.64
CA LYS A 58 0.75 6.73 2.13
C LYS A 58 1.52 5.95 3.21
N GLU A 59 1.94 6.61 4.27
CA GLU A 59 2.75 6.01 5.35
C GLU A 59 1.96 4.99 6.16
N ARG A 60 0.67 5.27 6.40
CA ARG A 60 -0.24 4.33 7.06
C ARG A 60 -0.44 3.07 6.22
N LEU A 61 -0.74 3.25 4.92
CA LEU A 61 -0.87 2.11 4.00
C LEU A 61 0.44 1.33 3.90
N LYS A 62 1.60 2.02 3.84
CA LYS A 62 2.93 1.37 3.86
C LYS A 62 3.13 0.53 5.12
N GLY A 63 2.81 1.07 6.28
CA GLY A 63 2.92 0.36 7.56
C GLY A 63 2.08 -0.91 7.59
N LEU A 64 0.81 -0.83 7.16
CA LEU A 64 -0.13 -1.94 7.12
C LEU A 64 0.24 -2.98 6.05
N ALA A 65 0.68 -2.53 4.87
CA ALA A 65 1.12 -3.41 3.80
C ALA A 65 2.26 -4.33 4.26
N LEU A 66 3.23 -3.78 4.99
CA LEU A 66 4.35 -4.57 5.54
C LEU A 66 3.91 -5.58 6.63
N GLN A 67 2.67 -5.52 7.12
CA GLN A 67 2.14 -6.50 8.06
C GLN A 67 1.40 -7.64 7.35
N VAL A 68 0.81 -7.39 6.19
CA VAL A 68 -0.02 -8.37 5.47
C VAL A 68 0.69 -9.04 4.28
N LEU A 69 1.69 -8.38 3.72
CA LEU A 69 2.48 -8.92 2.60
C LEU A 69 3.40 -10.05 3.09
N SER A 70 3.66 -11.02 2.22
CA SER A 70 4.58 -12.12 2.51
C SER A 70 5.29 -12.58 1.25
N THR A 71 6.59 -12.83 1.34
CA THR A 71 7.37 -13.44 0.26
C THR A 71 7.10 -14.96 0.11
N GLN A 72 6.25 -15.53 0.98
CA GLN A 72 5.92 -16.96 0.98
C GLN A 72 4.57 -17.27 0.32
N VAL A 73 3.83 -16.24 -0.10
CA VAL A 73 2.55 -16.40 -0.82
C VAL A 73 2.71 -15.91 -2.25
N SER A 74 1.74 -16.24 -3.09
CA SER A 74 1.74 -15.80 -4.48
C SER A 74 1.56 -14.28 -4.58
N ASP A 75 2.04 -13.72 -5.69
CA ASP A 75 1.98 -12.27 -5.90
C ASP A 75 0.55 -11.78 -6.12
N GLU A 76 -0.34 -12.59 -6.72
CA GLU A 76 -1.77 -12.31 -6.82
C GLU A 76 -2.37 -12.13 -5.42
N THR A 77 -2.05 -13.04 -4.50
CA THR A 77 -2.51 -12.99 -3.11
C THR A 77 -2.02 -11.72 -2.41
N ASN A 78 -0.75 -11.37 -2.61
CA ASN A 78 -0.17 -10.15 -2.04
C ASN A 78 -0.84 -8.88 -2.60
N ILE A 79 -1.10 -8.83 -3.90
CA ILE A 79 -1.77 -7.71 -4.56
C ILE A 79 -3.23 -7.59 -4.10
N ILE A 80 -3.97 -8.69 -3.99
CA ILE A 80 -5.33 -8.70 -3.44
C ILE A 80 -5.35 -8.14 -2.01
N ARG A 81 -4.36 -8.49 -1.17
CA ARG A 81 -4.22 -7.93 0.19
C ARG A 81 -3.96 -6.43 0.16
N LEU A 82 -3.11 -5.94 -0.76
CA LEU A 82 -2.88 -4.50 -0.93
C LEU A 82 -4.15 -3.76 -1.34
N ILE A 83 -4.91 -4.30 -2.30
CA ILE A 83 -6.18 -3.74 -2.75
C ILE A 83 -7.18 -3.69 -1.58
N THR A 84 -7.29 -4.79 -0.82
CA THR A 84 -8.18 -4.87 0.34
C THR A 84 -7.81 -3.84 1.41
N LEU A 85 -6.52 -3.70 1.73
CA LEU A 85 -6.04 -2.69 2.67
C LEU A 85 -6.33 -1.28 2.18
N ALA A 86 -6.07 -0.98 0.90
CA ALA A 86 -6.32 0.34 0.34
C ALA A 86 -7.81 0.71 0.41
N ARG A 87 -8.71 -0.25 0.16
CA ARG A 87 -10.16 -0.07 0.34
C ARG A 87 -10.50 0.25 1.79
N GLN A 88 -9.95 -0.49 2.75
CA GLN A 88 -10.18 -0.26 4.19
C GLN A 88 -9.66 1.10 4.67
N GLN A 89 -8.59 1.61 4.05
CA GLN A 89 -8.06 2.94 4.32
C GLN A 89 -8.85 4.07 3.60
N GLY A 90 -9.88 3.72 2.83
CA GLY A 90 -10.74 4.69 2.14
C GLY A 90 -10.10 5.32 0.90
N LEU A 91 -9.13 4.66 0.27
CA LEU A 91 -8.52 5.18 -0.95
C LEU A 91 -9.48 5.02 -2.13
N ALA A 92 -9.59 6.06 -2.96
CA ALA A 92 -10.33 5.99 -4.22
C ALA A 92 -9.52 5.32 -5.34
N ALA A 93 -8.21 5.56 -5.36
CA ALA A 93 -7.29 4.98 -6.34
C ALA A 93 -5.86 4.97 -5.81
N PHE A 94 -5.07 4.04 -6.32
CA PHE A 94 -3.62 3.97 -6.08
C PHE A 94 -2.95 3.19 -7.21
N ASP A 95 -1.65 3.38 -7.36
CA ASP A 95 -0.80 2.67 -8.32
C ASP A 95 0.16 1.73 -7.59
N ILE A 96 0.45 0.59 -8.20
CA ILE A 96 1.49 -0.35 -7.77
C ILE A 96 2.53 -0.42 -8.88
N GLN A 97 3.78 -0.08 -8.56
CA GLN A 97 4.94 -0.33 -9.40
C GLN A 97 5.44 -1.75 -9.12
N LEU A 98 5.40 -2.60 -10.14
CA LEU A 98 5.83 -3.99 -10.07
C LEU A 98 7.25 -4.13 -10.64
N PRO A 99 8.04 -5.13 -10.20
CA PRO A 99 9.33 -5.47 -10.82
C PRO A 99 9.19 -6.33 -12.09
N TYR A 100 7.97 -6.70 -12.44
CA TYR A 100 7.63 -7.45 -13.64
C TYR A 100 6.16 -7.20 -13.99
N SER A 101 5.80 -7.35 -15.26
CA SER A 101 4.40 -7.26 -15.71
C SER A 101 3.59 -8.48 -15.32
N LEU A 102 2.35 -8.29 -14.86
CA LEU A 102 1.42 -9.39 -14.61
C LEU A 102 0.91 -9.99 -15.92
N THR A 103 0.71 -11.30 -15.93
CA THR A 103 0.02 -11.94 -17.06
C THR A 103 -1.49 -11.65 -17.02
N ASN A 104 -2.18 -11.84 -18.14
CA ASN A 104 -3.63 -11.70 -18.20
C ASN A 104 -4.35 -12.68 -17.25
N GLU A 105 -3.81 -13.88 -17.06
CA GLU A 105 -4.37 -14.87 -16.14
C GLU A 105 -4.28 -14.38 -14.69
N GLN A 106 -3.13 -13.82 -14.29
CA GLN A 106 -2.94 -13.25 -12.96
C GLN A 106 -3.84 -12.03 -12.74
N LEU A 107 -3.96 -11.16 -13.75
CA LEU A 107 -4.83 -9.99 -13.68
C LEU A 107 -6.30 -10.40 -13.52
N ASN A 108 -6.75 -11.42 -14.26
CA ASN A 108 -8.09 -11.99 -14.13
C ASN A 108 -8.29 -12.64 -12.76
N ALA A 109 -7.32 -13.38 -12.25
CA ALA A 109 -7.39 -13.97 -10.91
C ALA A 109 -7.55 -12.88 -9.84
N ILE A 110 -6.74 -11.82 -9.89
CA ILE A 110 -6.84 -10.67 -8.97
C ILE A 110 -8.22 -10.00 -9.11
N SER A 111 -8.70 -9.80 -10.33
CA SER A 111 -10.00 -9.17 -10.58
C SER A 111 -11.20 -10.04 -10.18
N ASN A 112 -11.08 -11.36 -10.17
CA ASN A 112 -12.16 -12.25 -9.76
C ASN A 112 -12.24 -12.34 -8.23
N GLU A 113 -11.09 -12.32 -7.56
CA GLU A 113 -11.02 -12.33 -6.08
C GLU A 113 -11.36 -10.97 -5.47
N CYS A 114 -11.18 -9.88 -6.22
CA CYS A 114 -11.59 -8.54 -5.81
C CYS A 114 -12.95 -8.21 -6.42
N ASP A 115 -13.99 -7.94 -5.62
CA ASP A 115 -15.36 -7.64 -6.11
C ASP A 115 -15.42 -6.74 -7.37
N ASP A 116 -16.46 -6.92 -8.20
CA ASP A 116 -16.74 -6.19 -9.47
C ASP A 116 -16.73 -4.65 -9.38
N ALA A 117 -16.71 -4.10 -8.17
CA ALA A 117 -16.54 -2.67 -7.88
C ALA A 117 -15.09 -2.18 -8.04
N LEU A 118 -14.25 -2.85 -8.82
CA LEU A 118 -12.86 -2.49 -9.08
C LEU A 118 -12.62 -2.28 -10.58
N ASN A 119 -11.75 -1.34 -10.95
CA ASN A 119 -11.13 -1.28 -12.26
C ASN A 119 -9.62 -1.43 -12.09
N LEU A 120 -9.07 -2.44 -12.77
CA LEU A 120 -7.64 -2.68 -12.85
C LEU A 120 -7.14 -2.28 -14.23
N THR A 121 -6.03 -1.55 -14.30
CA THR A 121 -5.38 -1.20 -15.56
C THR A 121 -3.88 -1.41 -15.42
N LEU A 122 -3.35 -2.35 -16.18
CA LEU A 122 -1.91 -2.57 -16.28
C LEU A 122 -1.36 -1.75 -17.46
N ARG A 123 -0.33 -0.94 -17.22
CA ARG A 123 0.48 -0.29 -18.25
C ARG A 123 1.95 -0.61 -17.97
N ASP A 124 2.54 -1.40 -18.85
CA ASP A 124 3.90 -1.94 -18.67
C ASP A 124 4.01 -2.68 -17.33
N GLU A 125 4.70 -2.08 -16.36
CA GLU A 125 4.93 -2.65 -15.02
C GLU A 125 4.17 -1.88 -13.93
N ARG A 126 3.28 -0.95 -14.31
CA ARG A 126 2.46 -0.19 -13.38
C ARG A 126 1.02 -0.67 -13.40
N LEU A 127 0.56 -1.22 -12.28
CA LEU A 127 -0.82 -1.60 -12.06
C LEU A 127 -1.57 -0.45 -11.38
N SER A 128 -2.48 0.19 -12.11
CA SER A 128 -3.39 1.20 -11.57
C SER A 128 -4.67 0.55 -11.07
N VAL A 129 -5.01 0.83 -9.82
CA VAL A 129 -6.19 0.33 -9.13
C VAL A 129 -7.14 1.48 -8.85
N ARG A 130 -8.39 1.36 -9.30
CA ARG A 130 -9.45 2.35 -9.04
C ARG A 130 -10.67 1.66 -8.47
N PHE A 131 -11.09 2.07 -7.28
CA PHE A 131 -12.33 1.60 -6.68
C PHE A 131 -13.50 2.35 -7.30
N LYS A 132 -14.50 1.61 -7.79
CA LYS A 132 -15.79 2.20 -8.15
C LYS A 132 -16.42 2.63 -6.83
N MET A 133 -16.71 3.93 -6.68
CA MET A 133 -17.51 4.37 -5.54
C MET A 133 -18.85 3.62 -5.60
N PRO A 134 -19.34 3.06 -4.48
CA PRO A 134 -20.69 2.54 -4.46
C PRO A 134 -21.61 3.70 -4.85
N ALA A 135 -22.44 3.48 -5.87
CA ALA A 135 -23.55 4.38 -6.12
C ALA A 135 -24.36 4.40 -4.83
N VAL A 136 -24.35 5.53 -4.12
CA VAL A 136 -25.23 5.75 -2.98
C VAL A 136 -26.64 5.63 -3.54
N GLN A 137 -27.27 4.48 -3.36
CA GLN A 137 -28.69 4.32 -3.62
C GLN A 137 -29.40 4.98 -2.43
N HIS A 138 -29.93 6.17 -2.68
CA HIS A 138 -30.80 6.91 -1.77
C HIS A 138 -32.24 6.43 -1.90
#